data_AF-A0A353D363-F1
#
_entry.id   AF-A0A353D363-F1
#
_cell.length_a   1.000
_cell.length_b   1.000
_cell.length_c   1.000
_cell.angle_alpha   90.00
_cell.angle_beta   90.00
_cell.angle_gamma   90.00
#
_symmetry.space_group_name_H-M   'P 1'
#
loop_
_entity.id
_entity.type
_entity.pdbx_description
1 polymer ?
#
loop_
_entity_poly.entity_id
_entity_poly.type
_entity_poly.pdbx_seq_one_letter_code
_entity_poly.pdbx_strand_id
1 'polypeptide(L)'
;GWTFLIWGSLHGFYLVINNAWRWLVYSKLGYKSIEKNILYIGVCGLITFIVVIVSWVVFRADNFTAAASMLQSMFMLNSDFETSIMTAVIEKPHKAFYNLTALLLVIWLLPNTQQITGAGIGGHYKLATHKIIAWKPSIVWLAIIAVMLIWALSRISEVSQFLYYQF
;
A
#
# COMPACT_ATOMS: atom_id res chain seq x y z
N GLY A 1 -7.84 -12.72 15.97
CA GLY A 1 -7.68 -11.82 17.14
C GLY A 1 -6.34 -11.11 17.23
N TRP A 2 -5.27 -11.77 17.70
CA TRP A 2 -4.01 -11.09 18.11
C TRP A 2 -3.17 -10.49 16.98
N THR A 3 -3.14 -11.12 15.80
CA THR A 3 -2.47 -10.60 14.61
C THR A 3 -3.04 -9.25 14.18
N PHE A 4 -4.36 -9.08 14.29
CA PHE A 4 -5.03 -7.81 14.03
C PHE A 4 -4.67 -6.71 15.04
N LEU A 5 -4.60 -7.05 16.34
CA LEU A 5 -4.17 -6.09 17.37
C LEU A 5 -2.75 -5.60 17.09
N ILE A 6 -1.82 -6.52 16.80
CA ILE A 6 -0.42 -6.17 16.49
C ILE A 6 -0.32 -5.38 15.20
N TRP A 7 -1.08 -5.73 14.16
CA TRP A 7 -1.17 -4.95 12.94
C TRP A 7 -1.60 -3.50 13.23
N GLY A 8 -2.62 -3.30 14.06
CA GLY A 8 -3.08 -1.96 14.47
C GLY A 8 -2.02 -1.21 15.29
N SER A 9 -1.36 -1.90 16.24
CA SER A 9 -0.28 -1.33 17.06
C SER A 9 0.92 -0.91 16.22
N LEU A 10 1.32 -1.73 15.23
CA LEU A 10 2.42 -1.42 14.30
C LEU A 10 2.12 -0.13 13.52
N HIS A 11 0.92 -0.02 12.93
CA HIS A 11 0.52 1.19 12.20
C HIS A 11 0.50 2.43 13.10
N GLY A 12 -0.05 2.32 14.31
CA GLY A 12 -0.02 3.40 15.30
C GLY A 12 1.41 3.82 15.62
N PHE A 13 2.31 2.86 15.85
CA PHE A 13 3.72 3.11 16.11
C PHE A 13 4.42 3.81 14.94
N TYR A 14 4.15 3.40 13.69
CA TYR A 14 4.71 4.07 12.51
C TYR A 14 4.23 5.51 12.38
N LEU A 15 2.97 5.80 12.72
CA LEU A 15 2.45 7.17 12.72
C LEU A 15 3.15 8.03 13.78
N VAL A 16 3.42 7.48 14.97
CA VAL A 16 4.20 8.17 16.01
C VAL A 16 5.61 8.52 15.50
N ILE A 17 6.31 7.55 14.88
CA ILE A 17 7.63 7.79 14.29
C ILE A 17 7.54 8.85 13.19
N ASN A 18 6.58 8.73 12.27
CA ASN A 18 6.40 9.70 11.18
C ASN A 18 6.13 11.11 11.71
N ASN A 19 5.31 11.24 12.76
CA ASN A 19 5.03 12.54 13.38
C ASN A 19 6.26 13.11 14.09
N ALA A 20 7.04 12.28 14.79
CA ALA A 20 8.29 12.68 15.42
C ALA A 20 9.34 13.13 14.38
N TRP A 21 9.47 12.38 13.27
CA TRP A 21 10.35 12.74 12.17
C TRP A 21 9.94 14.07 11.53
N ARG A 22 8.65 14.25 11.24
CA ARG A 22 8.10 15.50 10.72
C ARG A 22 8.44 16.65 11.66
N TRP A 23 8.14 16.51 12.95
CA TRP A 23 8.46 17.53 13.95
C TRP A 23 9.95 17.89 13.94
N LEU A 24 10.86 16.90 13.90
CA LEU A 24 12.30 17.13 13.84
C LEU A 24 12.71 17.91 12.59
N VAL A 25 12.23 17.48 11.42
CA VAL A 25 12.53 18.14 10.14
C VAL A 25 11.98 19.58 10.11
N TYR A 26 10.74 19.78 10.58
CA TYR A 26 10.11 21.10 10.66
C TYR A 26 10.81 22.04 11.63
N SER A 27 11.22 21.55 12.80
CA SER A 27 11.76 22.38 13.88
C SER A 27 13.27 22.61 13.79
N LYS A 28 14.04 21.74 13.13
CA LYS A 28 15.52 21.77 13.20
C LYS A 28 16.24 21.85 11.85
N LEU A 29 15.67 21.35 10.76
CA LEU A 29 16.43 21.10 9.52
C LEU A 29 16.05 21.97 8.32
N GLY A 30 15.03 22.83 8.43
CA GLY A 30 14.62 23.74 7.36
C GLY A 30 13.80 23.05 6.25
N TYR A 31 12.48 23.11 6.39
CA TYR A 31 11.50 22.33 5.63
C TYR A 31 11.52 22.49 4.10
N LYS A 32 11.72 23.70 3.57
CA LYS A 32 11.46 24.02 2.15
C LYS A 32 12.45 23.40 1.15
N SER A 33 13.64 22.99 1.59
CA SER A 33 14.67 22.43 0.70
C SER A 33 14.54 20.90 0.58
N ILE A 34 14.21 20.23 1.69
CA ILE A 34 14.17 18.76 1.78
C ILE A 34 12.90 18.20 1.12
N GLU A 35 11.76 18.90 1.24
CA GLU A 35 10.46 18.43 0.71
C GLU A 35 10.42 18.27 -0.82
N LYS A 36 11.31 18.94 -1.54
CA LYS A 36 11.39 18.88 -3.02
C LYS A 36 12.45 17.90 -3.52
N ASN A 37 13.27 17.35 -2.63
CA ASN A 37 14.33 16.44 -3.01
C ASN A 37 13.73 15.08 -3.41
N ILE A 38 13.89 14.72 -4.69
CA ILE A 38 13.31 13.48 -5.24
C ILE A 38 13.88 12.22 -4.60
N LEU A 39 15.16 12.25 -4.18
CA LEU A 39 15.77 11.14 -3.46
C LEU A 39 15.14 10.98 -2.07
N TYR A 40 14.94 12.09 -1.36
CA TYR A 40 14.25 12.08 -0.07
C TYR A 40 12.83 11.53 -0.19
N ILE A 41 12.06 12.02 -1.18
CA ILE A 41 10.69 11.54 -1.45
C ILE A 41 10.71 10.05 -1.77
N GLY A 42 11.63 9.60 -2.65
CA GLY A 42 11.77 8.20 -3.04
C GLY A 42 12.12 7.29 -1.86
N VAL A 43 13.07 7.69 -1.03
CA VAL A 43 13.48 6.93 0.17
C VAL A 43 12.33 6.85 1.18
N CYS A 44 11.66 7.97 1.48
CA CYS A 44 10.49 7.94 2.37
C CYS A 44 9.36 7.06 1.82
N GLY A 45 9.12 7.10 0.50
CA GLY A 45 8.16 6.24 -0.17
C GLY A 45 8.52 4.77 -0.05
N LEU A 46 9.79 4.41 -0.30
CA LEU A 46 10.28 3.04 -0.20
C LEU A 46 10.20 2.50 1.24
N ILE A 47 10.60 3.31 2.23
CA ILE A 47 10.47 2.95 3.65
C ILE A 47 9.00 2.68 3.99
N THR A 48 8.10 3.58 3.60
CA THR A 48 6.67 3.42 3.85
C THR A 48 6.14 2.14 3.20
N PHE A 49 6.53 1.87 1.95
CA PHE A 49 6.12 0.69 1.21
C PHE A 49 6.55 -0.61 1.91
N ILE A 50 7.83 -0.70 2.32
CA ILE A 50 8.37 -1.87 3.02
C ILE A 50 7.67 -2.07 4.36
N VAL A 51 7.53 -1.01 5.14
CA VAL A 51 6.92 -1.05 6.47
C VAL A 51 5.45 -1.50 6.41
N VAL A 52 4.71 -1.03 5.40
CA VAL A 52 3.34 -1.45 5.13
C VAL A 52 3.30 -2.92 4.72
N ILE A 53 4.16 -3.38 3.80
CA ILE A 53 4.24 -4.79 3.39
C ILE A 53 4.49 -5.71 4.59
N VAL A 54 5.47 -5.37 5.45
CA VAL A 54 5.77 -6.15 6.66
C VAL A 54 4.53 -6.27 7.54
N SER A 55 3.76 -5.20 7.67
CA SER A 55 2.51 -5.23 8.45
C SER A 55 1.42 -6.06 7.79
N TRP A 56 1.31 -6.04 6.46
CA TRP A 56 0.37 -6.90 5.72
C TRP A 56 0.67 -8.38 5.93
N VAL A 57 1.94 -8.78 6.09
CA VAL A 57 2.31 -10.17 6.40
C VAL A 57 1.76 -10.59 7.77
N VAL A 58 1.97 -9.77 8.80
CA VAL A 58 1.47 -10.04 10.15
C VAL A 58 -0.06 -10.09 10.17
N PHE A 59 -0.72 -9.22 9.40
CA PHE A 59 -2.16 -9.19 9.29
C PHE A 59 -2.70 -10.43 8.58
N ARG A 60 -2.11 -10.84 7.46
CA ARG A 60 -2.67 -11.92 6.63
C ARG A 60 -2.39 -13.32 7.15
N ALA A 61 -1.33 -13.51 7.93
CA ALA A 61 -0.89 -14.81 8.42
C ALA A 61 -1.87 -15.44 9.41
N ASP A 62 -2.01 -16.77 9.35
CA ASP A 62 -2.92 -17.53 10.22
C ASP A 62 -2.47 -17.55 11.68
N ASN A 63 -1.16 -17.43 11.94
CA ASN A 63 -0.56 -17.39 13.28
C ASN A 63 0.84 -16.74 13.26
N PHE A 64 1.42 -16.54 14.45
CA PHE A 64 2.72 -15.90 14.61
C PHE A 64 3.88 -16.66 13.99
N THR A 65 3.86 -17.99 14.07
CA THR A 65 4.92 -18.83 13.49
C THR A 65 4.93 -18.69 11.97
N ALA A 66 3.74 -18.70 11.34
CA ALA A 66 3.59 -18.46 9.91
C ALA A 66 4.04 -17.05 9.50
N ALA A 67 3.66 -16.02 10.27
CA ALA A 67 4.11 -14.64 10.04
C ALA A 67 5.64 -14.52 10.11
N ALA A 68 6.26 -15.10 11.15
CA ALA A 68 7.71 -15.06 11.35
C ALA A 68 8.46 -15.78 10.22
N SER A 69 8.01 -16.99 9.84
CA SER A 69 8.60 -17.75 8.74
C SER A 69 8.52 -16.99 7.40
N MET A 70 7.39 -16.33 7.14
CA MET A 70 7.21 -15.50 5.96
C MET A 70 8.17 -14.29 5.98
N LEU A 71 8.25 -13.56 7.09
CA LEU A 71 9.16 -12.41 7.23
C LEU A 71 10.63 -12.83 7.09
N GLN A 72 11.04 -13.94 7.71
CA GLN A 72 12.39 -14.49 7.56
C GLN A 72 12.69 -14.83 6.10
N SER A 73 11.72 -15.38 5.37
CA SER A 73 11.86 -15.67 3.93
C SER A 73 12.01 -14.38 3.11
N MET A 74 11.28 -13.31 3.45
CA MET A 74 11.39 -12.01 2.78
C MET A 74 12.76 -11.35 2.95
N PHE A 75 13.37 -11.50 4.13
CA PHE A 75 14.70 -10.95 4.44
C PHE A 75 15.84 -11.94 4.20
N MET A 76 15.57 -13.08 3.57
CA MET A 76 16.56 -14.10 3.24
C MET A 76 17.30 -14.66 4.48
N LEU A 77 16.59 -14.76 5.61
CA LEU A 77 17.14 -15.23 6.89
C LEU A 77 16.99 -16.75 7.09
N ASN A 78 16.33 -17.45 6.15
CA ASN A 78 16.16 -18.90 6.19
C ASN A 78 17.25 -19.61 5.38
N SER A 79 17.76 -20.74 5.91
CA SER A 79 18.84 -21.54 5.31
C SER A 79 18.44 -22.26 4.02
N ASP A 80 17.15 -22.47 3.76
CA ASP A 80 16.63 -23.22 2.60
C ASP A 80 16.51 -22.35 1.32
N PHE A 81 17.32 -21.29 1.27
CA PHE A 81 17.28 -20.22 0.27
C PHE A 81 17.63 -20.69 -1.15
N GLU A 82 18.61 -21.58 -1.29
CA GLU A 82 19.09 -22.02 -2.61
C GLU A 82 18.06 -22.87 -3.37
N THR A 83 17.34 -23.75 -2.67
CA THR A 83 16.40 -24.70 -3.30
C THR A 83 15.06 -24.04 -3.66
N SER A 84 14.64 -23.01 -2.91
CA SER A 84 13.31 -22.39 -3.04
C SER A 84 13.24 -21.33 -4.15
N ILE A 85 14.29 -20.53 -4.34
CA ILE A 85 14.34 -19.55 -5.45
C ILE A 85 14.48 -20.25 -6.79
N MET A 86 15.34 -21.26 -6.91
CA MET A 86 15.48 -22.00 -8.17
C MET A 86 14.14 -22.63 -8.58
N THR A 87 13.41 -23.27 -7.66
CA THR A 87 12.13 -23.92 -8.00
C THR A 87 11.03 -22.90 -8.31
N ALA A 88 10.93 -21.79 -7.56
CA ALA A 88 9.93 -20.74 -7.78
C ALA A 88 10.17 -19.92 -9.07
N VAL A 89 11.44 -19.65 -9.40
CA VAL A 89 11.85 -18.94 -10.62
C VAL A 89 11.79 -19.87 -11.84
N ILE A 90 11.92 -21.18 -11.69
CA ILE A 90 11.91 -22.10 -12.84
C ILE A 90 10.51 -22.61 -13.17
N GLU A 91 9.64 -22.89 -12.18
CA GLU A 91 8.35 -23.55 -12.45
C GLU A 91 7.21 -22.61 -12.90
N LYS A 92 7.11 -21.37 -12.40
CA LYS A 92 6.08 -20.38 -12.82
C LYS A 92 6.55 -18.90 -12.79
N PRO A 93 7.72 -18.54 -13.35
CA PRO A 93 8.30 -17.20 -13.20
C PRO A 93 7.47 -16.07 -13.80
N HIS A 94 6.89 -16.30 -14.97
CA HIS A 94 6.52 -15.19 -15.84
C HIS A 94 5.23 -14.48 -15.38
N LYS A 95 4.19 -15.22 -15.00
CA LYS A 95 2.90 -14.58 -14.61
C LYS A 95 3.00 -13.78 -13.31
N ALA A 96 3.61 -14.35 -12.27
CA ALA A 96 3.74 -13.67 -10.99
C ALA A 96 4.64 -12.43 -11.13
N PHE A 97 5.77 -12.57 -11.83
CA PHE A 97 6.67 -11.46 -12.08
C PHE A 97 6.00 -10.35 -12.91
N TYR A 98 5.35 -10.68 -14.03
CA TYR A 98 4.64 -9.68 -14.84
C TYR A 98 3.52 -8.99 -14.07
N ASN A 99 2.74 -9.73 -13.27
CA ASN A 99 1.69 -9.15 -12.45
C ASN A 99 2.27 -8.22 -11.37
N LEU A 100 3.34 -8.63 -10.69
CA LEU A 100 4.00 -7.79 -9.68
C LEU A 100 4.62 -6.54 -10.31
N THR A 101 5.29 -6.67 -11.46
CA THR A 101 5.82 -5.53 -12.19
C THR A 101 4.69 -4.58 -12.63
N ALA A 102 3.60 -5.11 -13.20
CA ALA A 102 2.45 -4.31 -13.59
C ALA A 102 1.83 -3.57 -12.40
N LEU A 103 1.64 -4.25 -11.26
CA LEU A 103 1.11 -3.64 -10.04
C LEU A 103 2.06 -2.60 -9.44
N LEU A 104 3.37 -2.83 -9.47
CA LEU A 104 4.36 -1.83 -9.06
C LEU A 104 4.29 -0.59 -9.95
N LEU A 105 4.19 -0.76 -11.27
CA LEU A 105 4.01 0.37 -12.19
C LEU A 105 2.73 1.14 -11.87
N VAL A 106 1.63 0.46 -11.56
CA VAL A 106 0.38 1.10 -11.11
C VAL A 106 0.61 1.89 -9.83
N ILE A 107 1.21 1.30 -8.80
CA ILE A 107 1.43 1.95 -7.49
C ILE A 107 2.34 3.18 -7.61
N TRP A 108 3.39 3.12 -8.44
CA TRP A 108 4.40 4.17 -8.53
C TRP A 108 4.09 5.23 -9.59
N LEU A 109 3.28 4.93 -10.62
CA LEU A 109 2.99 5.86 -11.72
C LEU A 109 1.58 6.43 -11.69
N LEU A 110 0.58 5.69 -11.20
CA LEU A 110 -0.79 6.19 -11.16
C LEU A 110 -1.02 7.07 -9.93
N PRO A 111 -1.84 8.12 -10.05
CA PRO A 111 -2.13 8.96 -8.91
C PRO A 111 -2.99 8.21 -7.90
N ASN A 112 -2.72 8.47 -6.63
CA ASN A 112 -3.52 7.93 -5.54
C ASN A 112 -4.90 8.64 -5.44
N THR A 113 -5.78 8.08 -4.62
CA THR A 113 -7.16 8.58 -4.44
C THR A 113 -7.21 10.06 -4.02
N GLN A 114 -6.26 10.54 -3.21
CA GLN A 114 -6.22 11.94 -2.79
C GLN A 114 -5.85 12.86 -3.95
N GLN A 115 -4.93 12.44 -4.82
CA GLN A 115 -4.55 13.19 -6.03
C GLN A 115 -5.67 13.22 -7.08
N ILE A 116 -6.47 12.15 -7.17
CA ILE A 116 -7.63 12.05 -8.07
C ILE A 116 -8.78 12.94 -7.60
N THR A 117 -9.12 12.88 -6.31
CA THR A 117 -10.29 13.61 -5.76
C THR A 117 -9.98 15.04 -5.35
N GLY A 118 -8.70 15.39 -5.17
CA GLY A 118 -8.29 16.67 -4.58
C GLY A 118 -8.64 16.80 -3.10
N ALA A 119 -9.10 15.71 -2.46
CA ALA A 119 -9.43 15.67 -1.04
C ALA A 119 -8.15 15.40 -0.22
N GLY A 120 -7.34 16.44 -0.04
CA GLY A 120 -6.20 16.39 0.88
C GLY A 120 -6.66 16.38 2.35
N ILE A 121 -6.02 15.57 3.18
CA ILE A 121 -6.22 15.57 4.63
C ILE A 121 -5.66 16.90 5.19
N GLY A 122 -6.50 17.69 5.88
CA GLY A 122 -6.08 18.90 6.60
C GLY A 122 -6.43 20.25 5.96
N GLY A 123 -7.40 20.32 5.05
CA GLY A 123 -7.97 21.60 4.58
C GLY A 123 -7.07 22.42 3.64
N HIS A 124 -5.84 22.01 3.40
CA HIS A 124 -4.99 22.57 2.35
C HIS A 124 -5.36 21.96 1.01
N TYR A 125 -6.33 22.59 0.32
CA TYR A 125 -6.69 22.27 -1.05
C TYR A 125 -5.50 22.51 -1.98
N LYS A 126 -4.73 21.46 -2.27
CA LYS A 126 -3.95 21.43 -3.51
C LYS A 126 -4.85 20.75 -4.53
N LEU A 127 -5.36 21.56 -5.48
CA LEU A 127 -6.15 21.12 -6.63
C LEU A 127 -5.66 19.77 -7.15
N ALA A 128 -6.59 18.89 -7.56
CA ALA A 128 -6.25 17.65 -8.24
C ALA A 128 -5.17 17.93 -9.30
N THR A 129 -3.97 17.41 -9.06
CA THR A 129 -2.79 17.75 -9.86
C THR A 129 -2.91 17.25 -11.30
N HIS A 130 -3.75 16.23 -11.52
CA HIS A 130 -3.98 15.60 -12.83
C HIS A 130 -5.32 16.00 -13.43
N LYS A 131 -5.30 16.89 -14.43
CA LYS A 131 -6.51 17.43 -15.08
C LYS A 131 -7.40 16.40 -15.78
N ILE A 132 -6.83 15.29 -16.24
CA ILE A 132 -7.50 14.28 -17.09
C ILE A 132 -8.39 13.35 -16.25
N ILE A 133 -7.85 12.86 -15.13
CA ILE A 133 -8.52 11.89 -14.25
C ILE A 133 -8.99 12.51 -12.93
N ALA A 134 -8.83 13.83 -12.77
CA ALA A 134 -9.45 14.56 -11.68
C ALA A 134 -10.95 14.27 -11.63
N TRP A 135 -11.42 13.85 -10.46
CA TRP A 135 -12.85 13.70 -10.24
C TRP A 135 -13.54 15.06 -10.42
N LYS A 136 -14.64 15.06 -11.19
CA LYS A 136 -15.49 16.24 -11.39
C LYS A 136 -16.94 15.81 -11.36
N PRO A 137 -17.85 16.53 -10.71
CA PRO A 137 -19.27 16.24 -10.80
C PRO A 137 -19.73 16.49 -12.25
N SER A 138 -19.96 15.42 -13.02
CA SER A 138 -20.43 15.47 -14.42
C SER A 138 -21.31 14.27 -14.75
N ILE A 139 -22.09 14.38 -15.82
CA ILE A 139 -22.94 13.28 -16.30
C ILE A 139 -22.14 12.03 -16.69
N VAL A 140 -20.91 12.22 -17.17
CA VAL A 140 -19.98 11.13 -17.51
C VAL A 140 -19.60 10.36 -16.25
N TRP A 141 -19.20 11.06 -15.17
CA TRP A 141 -18.88 10.41 -13.89
C TRP A 141 -20.11 9.76 -13.26
N LEU A 142 -21.30 10.37 -13.39
CA LEU A 142 -22.55 9.74 -12.95
C LEU A 142 -22.79 8.42 -13.68
N ALA A 143 -22.64 8.40 -15.02
CA ALA A 143 -22.81 7.20 -15.81
C ALA A 143 -21.79 6.11 -15.43
N ILE A 144 -20.51 6.48 -15.25
CA ILE A 144 -19.47 5.55 -14.79
C ILE A 144 -19.83 4.95 -13.43
N ILE A 145 -20.18 5.79 -12.45
CA ILE A 145 -20.54 5.33 -11.09
C ILE A 145 -21.79 4.45 -11.14
N ALA A 146 -22.80 4.80 -11.94
CA ALA A 146 -24.01 4.00 -12.09
C ALA A 146 -23.71 2.62 -12.69
N VAL A 147 -22.88 2.55 -13.73
CA VAL A 147 -22.43 1.28 -14.33
C VAL A 147 -21.65 0.44 -13.31
N MET A 148 -20.70 1.06 -12.60
CA MET A 148 -19.93 0.37 -11.55
C MET A 148 -20.83 -0.14 -10.41
N LEU A 149 -21.84 0.65 -10.03
CA LEU A 149 -22.81 0.27 -9.00
C LEU A 149 -23.68 -0.90 -9.45
N ILE A 150 -24.24 -0.85 -10.66
CA ILE A 150 -25.03 -1.96 -11.23
C ILE A 150 -24.18 -3.23 -11.27
N TRP A 151 -22.94 -3.11 -11.72
CA TRP A 151 -22.00 -4.23 -11.77
C TRP A 151 -21.70 -4.79 -10.37
N ALA A 152 -21.44 -3.93 -9.38
CA ALA A 152 -21.21 -4.36 -8.00
C ALA A 152 -22.44 -5.06 -7.39
N LEU A 153 -23.65 -4.52 -7.62
CA LEU A 153 -24.91 -5.11 -7.16
C LEU A 153 -25.17 -6.48 -7.81
N SER A 154 -24.78 -6.66 -9.08
CA SER A 154 -24.91 -7.96 -9.76
C SER A 154 -24.04 -9.07 -9.15
N ARG A 155 -22.99 -8.69 -8.39
CA ARG A 155 -22.05 -9.60 -7.74
C ARG A 155 -22.32 -9.81 -6.25
N ILE A 156 -23.35 -9.16 -5.68
CA ILE A 156 -23.61 -9.19 -4.23
C ILE A 156 -23.96 -10.59 -3.69
N SER A 157 -24.46 -11.48 -4.56
CA SER A 157 -24.80 -12.87 -4.20
C SER A 157 -23.57 -13.79 -4.14
N GLU A 158 -22.41 -13.36 -4.61
CA GLU A 158 -21.16 -14.11 -4.45
C GLU A 158 -20.62 -13.87 -3.04
N VAL A 159 -20.58 -14.94 -2.23
CA VAL A 159 -20.01 -14.88 -0.89
C VAL A 159 -18.49 -14.80 -1.01
N SER A 160 -17.96 -13.58 -1.05
CA SER A 160 -16.52 -13.36 -0.88
C SER A 160 -16.18 -13.50 0.60
N GLN A 161 -15.23 -14.38 0.92
CA GLN A 161 -14.67 -14.42 2.27
C GLN A 161 -14.03 -13.05 2.56
N PHE A 162 -14.63 -12.32 3.49
CA PHE A 162 -14.10 -11.04 3.93
C PHE A 162 -12.74 -11.29 4.57
N LEU A 163 -11.76 -10.42 4.33
CA LEU A 163 -10.39 -10.58 4.81
C LEU A 163 -10.31 -10.75 6.34
N TYR A 164 -11.35 -10.34 7.07
CA TYR A 164 -11.46 -10.43 8.51
C TYR A 164 -12.16 -11.68 9.04
N TYR A 165 -12.66 -12.56 8.16
CA TYR A 165 -13.37 -13.78 8.56
C TYR A 165 -12.48 -14.76 9.36
N GLN A 166 -11.15 -14.60 9.28
CA GLN A 166 -10.18 -15.42 10.00
C GLN A 166 -9.76 -14.86 11.38
N PHE A 167 -10.38 -13.78 11.88
CA PHE A 167 -10.00 -13.15 13.16
C PHE A 167 -11.02 -13.30 14.28
#